data_AF-W7TB22-F1
#
_entry.id   AF-W7TB22-F1
#
_cell.length_a   1.000
_cell.length_b   1.000
_cell.length_c   1.000
_cell.angle_alpha   90.00
_cell.angle_beta   90.00
_cell.angle_gamma   90.00
#
_symmetry.space_group_name_H-M   'P 1'
#
loop_
_entity.id
_entity.type
_entity.pdbx_description
1 polymer ?
#
loop_
_entity_poly.entity_id
_entity_poly.type
_entity_poly.pdbx_seq_one_letter_code
_entity_poly.pdbx_strand_id
1 'polypeptide(L)'
;MNTFEETVELAVPLRFAFEQWASHSSSPRPVTAQRQDELIAWPGGRVTFQYVDTHTTRLTLRADPDTTPAGILLRFKEFVESAPLTSPATRQYWRVERA
;
A
#
# COMPACT_ATOMS: atom_id res chain seq x y z
N MET A 1 11.07 -14.64 14.37
CA MET A 1 10.59 -13.67 13.36
C MET A 1 9.35 -13.00 13.92
N ASN A 2 9.44 -11.71 14.23
CA ASN A 2 8.38 -10.98 14.91
C ASN A 2 7.59 -10.21 13.85
N THR A 3 6.58 -10.81 13.22
CA THR A 3 5.76 -10.06 12.24
C THR A 3 4.78 -9.16 12.95
N PHE A 4 4.62 -7.92 12.49
CA PHE A 4 3.54 -7.04 12.92
C PHE A 4 2.39 -7.08 11.92
N GLU A 5 1.20 -6.71 12.40
CA GLU A 5 0.01 -6.52 11.59
C GLU A 5 -0.52 -5.10 11.78
N GLU A 6 -0.92 -4.47 10.68
CA GLU A 6 -1.50 -3.12 10.65
C GLU A 6 -2.72 -3.15 9.72
N THR A 7 -3.79 -2.48 10.13
CA THR A 7 -5.03 -2.40 9.35
C THR A 7 -5.48 -0.95 9.27
N VAL A 8 -5.88 -0.52 8.08
CA VAL A 8 -6.50 0.80 7.85
C VAL A 8 -7.69 0.67 6.90
N GLU A 9 -8.61 1.61 7.00
CA GLU A 9 -9.67 1.80 6.02
C GLU A 9 -9.37 3.05 5.20
N LEU A 10 -9.53 2.93 3.89
CA LEU A 10 -9.34 4.00 2.92
C LEU A 10 -10.70 4.41 2.38
N ALA A 11 -10.98 5.71 2.36
CA ALA A 11 -12.18 6.28 1.72
C ALA A 11 -12.00 6.41 0.19
N VAL A 12 -11.50 5.34 -0.44
CA VAL A 12 -11.38 5.22 -1.89
C VAL A 12 -11.84 3.84 -2.38
N PRO A 13 -12.30 3.73 -3.64
CA PRO A 13 -12.67 2.45 -4.23
C PRO A 13 -11.51 1.46 -4.29
N LEU A 14 -11.82 0.17 -4.21
CA LEU A 14 -10.82 -0.90 -4.11
C LEU A 14 -9.83 -0.92 -5.26
N ARG A 15 -10.32 -0.77 -6.49
CA ARG A 15 -9.50 -0.70 -7.70
C ARG A 15 -8.48 0.43 -7.60
N PHE A 16 -8.91 1.60 -7.15
CA PHE A 16 -8.04 2.76 -6.98
C PHE A 16 -6.99 2.52 -5.90
N ALA A 17 -7.38 1.96 -4.74
CA ALA A 17 -6.43 1.60 -3.68
C ALA A 17 -5.36 0.62 -4.17
N PHE A 18 -5.75 -0.42 -4.92
CA PHE A 18 -4.83 -1.41 -5.48
C PHE A 18 -3.85 -0.78 -6.48
N GLU A 19 -4.35 0.01 -7.42
CA GLU A 19 -3.52 0.67 -8.44
C GLU A 19 -2.55 1.69 -7.82
N GLN A 20 -3.02 2.47 -6.84
CA GLN A 20 -2.16 3.39 -6.10
C GLN A 20 -1.11 2.65 -5.29
N TRP A 21 -1.47 1.57 -4.59
CA TRP A 21 -0.48 0.77 -3.87
C TRP A 21 0.52 0.16 -4.84
N ALA A 22 0.09 -0.49 -5.92
CA ALA A 22 1.01 -1.09 -6.89
C ALA A 22 1.95 -0.06 -7.53
N SER A 23 1.47 1.16 -7.78
CA SER A 23 2.27 2.25 -8.33
C SER A 23 3.24 2.83 -7.29
N HIS A 24 2.76 3.05 -6.06
CA HIS A 24 3.51 3.66 -4.96
C HIS A 24 4.48 2.67 -4.30
N SER A 25 4.15 1.39 -4.27
CA SER A 25 4.96 0.30 -3.72
C SER A 25 6.07 -0.14 -4.67
N SER A 26 6.40 0.67 -5.69
CA SER A 26 7.60 0.52 -6.54
C SER A 26 8.92 0.73 -5.75
N SER A 27 8.92 0.38 -4.46
CA SER A 27 10.09 -0.03 -3.71
C SER A 27 10.80 -1.15 -4.49
N PRO A 28 12.14 -1.26 -4.47
CA PRO A 28 12.90 -2.25 -5.24
C PRO A 28 12.69 -3.71 -4.81
N ARG A 29 11.61 -4.02 -4.09
CA ARG A 29 11.32 -5.35 -3.57
C ARG A 29 10.75 -6.21 -4.69
N PRO A 30 11.26 -7.44 -4.87
CA PRO A 30 10.67 -8.36 -5.82
C PRO A 30 9.28 -8.75 -5.31
N VAL A 31 8.23 -8.36 -6.03
CA VAL A 31 6.88 -8.85 -5.77
C VAL A 31 6.88 -10.36 -6.02
N THR A 32 6.55 -11.14 -4.99
CA THR A 32 6.51 -12.61 -5.07
C THR A 32 5.13 -13.13 -5.43
N ALA A 33 4.08 -12.37 -5.15
CA ALA A 33 2.73 -12.66 -5.60
C ALA A 33 1.92 -11.37 -5.76
N GLN A 34 1.14 -11.30 -6.83
CA GLN A 34 0.18 -10.22 -7.07
C GLN A 34 -1.12 -10.83 -7.57
N ARG A 35 -2.20 -10.58 -6.84
CA ARG A 35 -3.57 -10.86 -7.27
C ARG A 35 -4.30 -9.54 -7.33
N GLN A 36 -4.78 -9.22 -8.52
CA GLN A 36 -5.47 -7.97 -8.77
C GLN A 36 -6.58 -7.79 -7.73
N ASP A 37 -6.68 -6.59 -7.17
CA ASP A 37 -7.79 -6.22 -6.28
C ASP A 37 -7.85 -7.06 -4.97
N GLU A 38 -6.82 -7.84 -4.66
CA GLU A 38 -6.83 -8.79 -3.52
C GLU A 38 -5.54 -8.75 -2.71
N LEU A 39 -4.38 -8.83 -3.36
CA LEU A 39 -3.12 -9.13 -2.67
C LEU A 39 -1.89 -8.61 -3.42
N ILE A 40 -0.96 -8.03 -2.68
CA ILE A 40 0.44 -7.87 -3.11
C ILE A 40 1.33 -8.41 -2.00
N ALA A 41 2.24 -9.33 -2.33
CA ALA A 41 3.17 -9.95 -1.39
C ALA A 41 4.63 -9.85 -1.88
N TRP A 42 5.55 -9.80 -0.93
CA TRP A 42 7.00 -9.72 -1.13
C TRP A 42 7.73 -10.50 -0.01
N PRO A 43 9.05 -10.74 -0.12
CA PRO A 43 9.81 -11.36 0.96
C PRO A 43 9.73 -10.51 2.23
N GLY A 44 9.16 -11.06 3.28
CA GLY A 44 9.00 -10.35 4.55
C GLY A 44 7.70 -9.54 4.68
N GLY A 45 6.76 -9.61 3.74
CA GLY A 45 5.45 -8.99 3.97
C GLY A 45 4.40 -9.20 2.89
N ARG A 46 3.17 -8.86 3.23
CA ARG A 46 2.03 -8.81 2.30
C ARG A 46 1.03 -7.75 2.71
N VAL A 47 0.38 -7.15 1.72
CA VAL A 47 -0.83 -6.34 1.89
C VAL A 47 -2.01 -7.04 1.24
N THR A 48 -3.12 -7.13 1.95
CA THR A 48 -4.40 -7.63 1.43
C THR A 48 -5.40 -6.49 1.32
N PHE A 49 -6.15 -6.46 0.23
CA PHE A 49 -7.20 -5.49 -0.05
C PHE A 49 -8.55 -6.18 0.15
N GLN A 50 -9.43 -5.54 0.90
CA GLN A 50 -10.75 -6.06 1.21
C GLN A 50 -11.79 -5.00 0.83
N TYR A 51 -12.77 -5.43 0.04
CA TYR A 51 -13.93 -4.61 -0.27
C TYR A 51 -14.76 -4.41 1.00
N VAL A 52 -15.05 -3.16 1.33
CA VAL A 52 -16.02 -2.80 2.38
C VAL A 52 -17.31 -2.30 1.72
N ASP A 53 -17.20 -1.30 0.87
CA ASP A 53 -18.29 -0.75 0.05
C ASP A 53 -17.74 -0.08 -1.23
N THR A 54 -18.61 0.60 -1.99
CA THR A 54 -18.26 1.22 -3.28
C THR A 54 -17.21 2.34 -3.18
N HIS A 55 -17.04 2.94 -2.00
CA HIS A 55 -16.12 4.03 -1.71
C HIS A 55 -15.11 3.69 -0.62
N THR A 56 -15.20 2.52 0.01
CA THR A 56 -14.36 2.15 1.14
C THR A 56 -13.62 0.85 0.87
N THR A 57 -12.31 0.87 1.13
CA THR A 57 -11.44 -0.31 1.03
C THR A 57 -10.66 -0.49 2.31
N ARG A 58 -10.63 -1.71 2.84
CA ARG A 58 -9.79 -2.05 3.99
C ARG A 58 -8.49 -2.68 3.52
N LEU A 59 -7.37 -2.18 4.01
CA LEU A 59 -6.04 -2.76 3.80
C LEU A 59 -5.58 -3.41 5.09
N THR A 60 -5.01 -4.61 4.97
CA THR A 60 -4.30 -5.27 6.07
C THR A 60 -2.90 -5.61 5.62
N LEU A 61 -1.91 -5.09 6.34
CA LEU A 61 -0.49 -5.35 6.14
C LEU A 61 -0.04 -6.33 7.21
N ARG A 62 0.63 -7.39 6.79
CA ARG A 62 1.40 -8.24 7.69
C ARG A 62 2.84 -8.28 7.20
N ALA A 63 3.77 -7.81 8.01
CA ALA A 63 5.17 -7.69 7.59
C ALA A 63 6.16 -7.86 8.74
N ASP A 64 7.40 -8.14 8.38
CA ASP A 64 8.55 -8.13 9.27
C ASP A 64 9.02 -6.68 9.51
N PRO A 65 9.13 -6.21 10.77
CA PRO A 65 9.57 -4.85 11.10
C PRO A 65 10.99 -4.54 10.64
N ASP A 66 11.85 -5.56 10.47
CA ASP A 66 13.21 -5.37 9.96
C ASP A 66 13.20 -4.98 8.47
N THR A 67 12.14 -5.37 7.76
CA THR A 67 12.00 -5.07 6.34
C THR A 67 11.00 -3.96 6.08
N THR A 68 9.96 -3.81 6.87
CA THR A 68 8.85 -2.88 6.60
C THR A 68 8.62 -1.99 7.80
N PRO A 69 8.67 -0.65 7.64
CA PRO A 69 8.42 0.23 8.77
C PRO A 69 6.95 0.16 9.21
N ALA A 70 6.72 0.19 10.53
CA ALA A 70 5.39 0.41 11.08
C ALA A 70 4.83 1.77 10.65
N GLY A 71 3.51 1.90 10.54
CA GLY A 71 2.82 3.12 10.11
C GLY A 71 2.83 3.36 8.60
N ILE A 72 3.30 2.41 7.79
CA ILE A 72 3.32 2.55 6.33
C ILE A 72 1.91 2.58 5.73
N LEU A 73 0.93 1.84 6.29
CA LEU A 73 -0.45 1.94 5.81
C LEU A 73 -1.07 3.27 6.19
N LEU A 74 -0.71 3.85 7.35
CA LEU A 74 -1.21 5.17 7.73
C LEU A 74 -0.71 6.25 6.78
N ARG A 75 0.59 6.25 6.45
CA ARG A 75 1.15 7.18 5.45
C ARG A 75 0.55 6.97 4.07
N PHE A 76 0.31 5.71 3.69
CA PHE A 76 -0.36 5.40 2.43
C PHE A 76 -1.80 5.92 2.41
N LYS A 77 -2.55 5.77 3.52
CA LYS A 77 -3.90 6.34 3.68
C LYS A 77 -3.89 7.86 3.49
N GLU A 78 -3.01 8.57 4.19
CA GLU A 78 -2.88 10.02 4.03
C GLU A 78 -2.57 10.41 2.59
N PHE A 79 -1.68 9.68 1.91
CA PHE A 79 -1.33 9.93 0.51
C PHE A 79 -2.54 9.76 -0.44
N VAL A 80 -3.26 8.63 -0.35
CA VAL A 80 -4.37 8.36 -1.27
C VAL A 80 -5.61 9.21 -1.00
N GLU A 81 -5.85 9.59 0.25
CA GLU A 81 -6.99 10.44 0.64
C GLU A 81 -6.72 11.93 0.44
N SER A 82 -5.46 12.34 0.45
CA SER A 82 -5.06 13.72 0.12
C SER A 82 -4.90 13.96 -1.38
N ALA A 83 -4.75 12.90 -2.19
CA ALA A 83 -4.63 13.02 -3.63
C ALA A 83 -6.02 13.32 -4.26
N PRO A 84 -6.17 14.36 -5.10
CA PRO A 84 -7.41 14.55 -5.85
C PRO A 84 -7.62 13.35 -6.78
N LEU A 85 -8.79 12.72 -6.70
CA LEU A 85 -9.23 11.53 -7.46
C LEU A 85 -9.16 11.67 -9.00
N THR A 86 -8.68 12.81 -9.52
CA THR A 86 -8.70 13.20 -10.94
C THR A 86 -7.32 13.39 -11.58
N SER A 87 -6.21 13.19 -10.85
CA SER A 87 -4.87 13.34 -11.44
C SER A 87 -4.27 11.99 -11.82
N PRO A 88 -3.87 11.74 -13.10
CA PRO A 88 -3.07 10.57 -13.43
C PRO A 88 -1.79 10.61 -12.60
N ALA A 89 -1.50 9.51 -11.90
CA ALA A 89 -0.43 9.40 -10.93
C ALA A 89 0.89 9.94 -11.49
N THR A 90 1.24 11.17 -11.14
CA THR A 90 2.56 11.71 -11.39
C THR A 90 3.49 10.94 -10.47
N ARG A 91 4.32 10.05 -11.04
CA ARG A 91 5.28 9.24 -10.31
C ARG A 91 6.19 10.15 -9.46
N GLN A 92 5.83 10.37 -8.19
CA GLN A 92 6.72 11.00 -7.22
C GLN A 92 7.68 9.94 -6.71
N TYR A 93 8.87 9.92 -7.31
CA TYR A 93 10.00 9.16 -6.83
C TYR A 93 10.52 9.80 -5.54
N TRP A 94 10.46 9.10 -4.42
CA TRP A 94 11.22 9.49 -3.24
C TRP A 94 12.71 9.31 -3.55
N ARG A 95 13.38 10.40 -3.89
CA ARG A 95 14.85 10.47 -3.88
C ARG A 95 15.27 10.28 -2.43
N VAL A 96 15.90 9.16 -2.10
CA VAL A 96 16.67 9.05 -0.86
C VAL A 96 17.85 10.00 -1.05
N GLU A 97 17.76 11.21 -0.51
CA GLU A 97 18.92 12.08 -0.41
C GLU A 97 19.90 11.41 0.55
N ARG A 98 20.95 10.81 -0.01
CA ARG A 98 22.13 10.42 0.76
C ARG A 98 22.91 11.71 1.05
N ALA A 99 23.01 12.02 2.34
CA ALA A 99 23.96 12.99 2.88
C ALA A 99 25.41 12.57 2.58
#